data_AF-A0A821DML2-F1
#
_entry.id   AF-A0A821DML2-F1
#
_cell.length_a   1.000
_cell.length_b   1.000
_cell.length_c   1.000
_cell.angle_alpha   90.00
_cell.angle_beta   90.00
_cell.angle_gamma   90.00
#
_symmetry.space_group_name_H-M   'P 1'
#
loop_
_entity.id
_entity.type
_entity.pdbx_description
1 polymer ?
#
loop_
_entity_poly.entity_id
_entity_poly.type
_entity_poly.pdbx_seq_one_letter_code
_entity_poly.pdbx_strand_id
1 'polypeptide(L)' 'AAAAAQYPQPRNVIIQYEAVQARVVRQFQRLGVVQANPQSYLQQYGVQLLDASTLLQRARAAGVVEDIVSSLP' A
#
# COMPACT_ATOMS: atom_id res chain seq x y z
N ALA A 1 5.33 73.85 24.69
CA ALA A 1 4.36 72.99 23.99
C ALA A 1 5.09 71.71 23.57
N ALA A 2 4.61 70.53 24.00
CA ALA A 2 5.25 69.25 23.73
C ALA A 2 4.71 68.64 22.44
N ALA A 3 5.60 68.21 21.54
CA ALA A 3 5.23 67.58 20.28
C ALA A 3 4.69 66.16 20.53
N ALA A 4 3.49 65.87 20.02
CA ALA A 4 2.87 64.55 20.14
C ALA A 4 3.61 63.54 19.26
N ALA A 5 4.02 62.41 19.85
CA ALA A 5 4.64 61.31 19.11
C ALA A 5 3.63 60.67 18.14
N GLN A 6 3.95 60.67 16.85
CA GLN A 6 3.14 60.00 15.83
C GLN A 6 3.44 58.50 15.85
N TYR A 7 2.45 57.70 16.27
CA TYR A 7 2.54 56.25 16.18
C TYR A 7 2.14 55.78 14.79
N PRO A 8 2.88 54.86 14.16
CA PRO A 8 2.55 54.33 12.84
C PRO A 8 1.23 53.55 12.90
N GLN A 9 0.34 53.81 11.94
CA GLN A 9 -0.94 53.12 11.87
C GLN A 9 -0.75 51.64 11.49
N PRO A 10 -1.49 50.71 12.12
CA PRO A 10 -1.41 49.29 11.79
C PRO A 10 -1.90 49.06 10.35
N ARG A 11 -1.11 48.34 9.56
CA ARG A 11 -1.48 47.95 8.19
C ARG A 11 -2.21 46.61 8.24
N ASN A 12 -3.41 46.55 7.68
CA ASN A 12 -4.13 45.30 7.50
C ASN A 12 -3.43 44.49 6.40
N VAL A 13 -2.83 43.36 6.76
CA VAL A 13 -2.19 42.43 5.82
C VAL A 13 -3.09 41.21 5.67
N ILE A 14 -3.60 41.00 4.46
CA ILE A 14 -4.38 39.81 4.12
C ILE A 14 -3.40 38.79 3.53
N ILE A 15 -3.20 37.67 4.22
CA ILE A 15 -2.34 36.58 3.77
C ILE A 15 -3.22 35.57 3.01
N GLN A 16 -2.98 35.43 1.71
CA GLN A 16 -3.64 34.43 0.88
C GLN A 16 -2.67 33.26 0.64
N TYR A 17 -3.04 32.07 1.13
CA TYR A 17 -2.28 30.85 0.87
C TYR A 17 -2.72 30.24 -0.46
N GLU A 18 -1.76 29.79 -1.26
CA GLU A 18 -2.05 29.05 -2.49
C GLU A 18 -2.60 27.66 -2.17
N ALA A 19 -3.51 27.18 -3.01
CA ALA A 19 -4.11 25.86 -2.83
C ALA A 19 -3.10 24.76 -3.19
N VAL A 20 -3.00 23.74 -2.32
CA VAL A 20 -2.17 22.56 -2.56
C VAL A 20 -2.73 21.77 -3.74
N GLN A 21 -1.92 21.57 -4.78
CA GLN A 21 -2.30 20.76 -5.94
C GLN A 21 -1.98 19.28 -5.66
N ALA A 22 -3.01 18.42 -5.62
CA ALA A 22 -2.84 16.98 -5.45
C ALA A 22 -2.68 16.28 -6.80
N ARG A 23 -1.58 15.53 -6.99
CA ARG A 23 -1.38 14.68 -8.17
C ARG A 23 -1.97 13.29 -7.93
N VAL A 24 -3.07 12.98 -8.62
CA VAL A 24 -3.66 11.63 -8.60
C VAL A 24 -3.01 10.77 -9.67
N VAL A 25 -2.25 9.74 -9.26
CA VAL A 25 -1.67 8.75 -10.18
C VAL A 25 -2.47 7.46 -10.07
N ARG A 26 -3.09 7.03 -11.17
CA ARG A 26 -3.78 5.74 -11.24
C ARG A 26 -2.78 4.66 -11.59
N GLN A 27 -2.49 3.77 -10.64
CA GLN A 27 -1.65 2.59 -10.87
C GLN A 27 -2.54 1.37 -11.09
N PHE A 28 -2.47 0.79 -12.27
CA PHE A 28 -3.15 -0.46 -12.59
C PHE A 28 -2.17 -1.61 -12.35
N GLN A 29 -2.44 -2.44 -11.34
CA GLN A 29 -1.66 -3.64 -11.06
C GLN A 29 -2.41 -4.86 -11.57
N ARG A 30 -1.70 -5.78 -12.21
CA ARG A 30 -2.26 -7.06 -12.63
C ARG A 30 -2.28 -7.99 -11.41
N LEU A 31 -3.44 -8.08 -10.76
CA LEU A 31 -3.68 -8.99 -9.61
C LEU A 31 -3.99 -10.44 -10.04
N GLY A 32 -3.70 -10.79 -11.29
CA GLY A 32 -3.93 -12.13 -11.82
C GLY A 32 -2.78 -13.08 -11.50
N VAL A 33 -3.02 -14.36 -11.68
CA VAL A 33 -1.96 -15.38 -11.61
C VAL A 33 -1.15 -15.34 -12.91
N VAL A 34 0.17 -15.23 -12.81
CA VAL A 34 1.07 -15.34 -13.96
C VAL A 34 1.68 -16.73 -13.93
N GLN A 35 1.60 -17.46 -15.05
CA GLN A 35 2.28 -18.74 -15.20
C GLN A 35 3.79 -18.50 -15.16
N ALA A 36 4.44 -19.00 -14.11
CA ALA A 36 5.89 -18.94 -13.95
C ALA A 36 6.51 -20.30 -14.29
N ASN A 37 7.75 -20.30 -14.79
CA ASN A 37 8.50 -21.54 -14.91
C ASN A 37 8.73 -22.11 -13.48
N PRO A 38 8.35 -23.37 -13.21
CA PRO A 38 8.43 -23.95 -11.87
C PRO A 38 9.84 -23.89 -11.27
N GLN A 39 10.86 -24.11 -12.09
CA GLN A 39 12.25 -24.10 -11.63
C GLN A 39 12.69 -22.70 -11.19
N SER A 40 12.34 -21.67 -11.97
CA SER A 40 12.63 -20.28 -11.58
C SER A 40 11.85 -19.85 -10.34
N TYR A 41 10.62 -20.34 -10.20
CA TYR A 41 9.76 -20.02 -9.05
C TYR A 41 10.33 -20.63 -7.76
N LEU A 42 10.75 -21.89 -7.83
CA LEU A 42 11.42 -22.58 -6.71
C LEU A 42 12.75 -21.91 -6.33
N GLN A 43 13.53 -21.44 -7.30
CA GLN A 43 14.78 -20.73 -7.00
C GLN A 43 14.53 -19.39 -6.28
N GLN A 44 13.51 -18.65 -6.67
CA GLN A 44 13.22 -17.32 -6.10
C GLN A 44 12.46 -17.40 -4.77
N TYR A 45 11.49 -18.31 -4.67
CA TYR A 45 10.52 -18.34 -3.57
C TYR A 45 10.51 -19.68 -2.82
N GLY A 46 11.42 -20.60 -3.14
CA GLY A 46 11.45 -21.95 -2.55
C GLY A 46 11.51 -21.98 -1.03
N VAL A 47 12.21 -21.03 -0.42
CA VAL A 47 12.33 -20.89 1.05
C VAL A 47 11.02 -20.44 1.70
N GLN A 48 10.15 -19.76 0.94
CA GLN A 48 8.86 -19.25 1.42
C GLN A 48 7.71 -20.23 1.18
N LEU A 49 7.94 -21.27 0.37
CA LEU A 49 6.93 -22.29 0.09
C LEU A 49 6.70 -23.15 1.33
N LEU A 50 5.43 -23.30 1.70
CA LEU A 50 5.04 -24.24 2.73
C LEU A 50 5.20 -25.67 2.19
N ASP A 51 5.75 -26.55 3.02
CA ASP A 51 5.68 -27.98 2.80
C ASP A 51 4.22 -28.45 2.88
N ALA A 52 3.91 -29.55 2.18
CA ALA A 52 2.55 -30.06 2.06
C ALA A 52 1.91 -30.35 3.43
N SER A 53 2.67 -30.89 4.38
CA SER A 53 2.20 -31.14 5.76
C SER A 53 1.82 -29.86 6.49
N THR A 54 2.68 -28.84 6.48
CA THR A 54 2.38 -27.56 7.16
C THR A 54 1.23 -26.82 6.49
N LEU A 55 1.12 -26.87 5.15
CA LEU A 55 0.00 -26.28 4.42
C LEU A 55 -1.33 -26.90 4.87
N LEU A 56 -1.41 -28.23 4.91
CA LEU A 56 -2.62 -28.94 5.35
C LEU A 56 -2.96 -28.63 6.81
N GLN A 57 -1.97 -28.58 7.70
CA GLN A 57 -2.19 -28.25 9.11
C GLN A 57 -2.77 -26.83 9.26
N ARG A 58 -2.24 -25.85 8.52
CA ARG A 58 -2.74 -24.46 8.56
C ARG A 58 -4.11 -24.33 7.92
N ALA A 59 -4.38 -25.01 6.80
CA ALA A 59 -5.68 -25.02 6.14
C ALA A 59 -6.77 -25.54 7.08
N ARG A 60 -6.51 -26.64 7.80
CA ARG A 60 -7.41 -27.18 8.83
C ARG A 60 -7.62 -26.19 9.98
N ALA A 61 -6.56 -25.57 10.48
CA ALA A 61 -6.66 -24.57 11.55
C ALA A 61 -7.47 -23.33 11.12
N ALA A 62 -7.43 -22.97 9.84
CA ALA A 62 -8.23 -21.88 9.26
C ALA A 62 -9.67 -22.29 8.92
N GLY A 63 -10.08 -23.53 9.17
CA GLY A 63 -11.42 -24.03 8.84
C GLY A 63 -11.67 -24.19 7.34
N VAL A 64 -10.60 -24.19 6.52
CA VAL A 64 -10.70 -24.41 5.08
C VAL A 64 -10.77 -25.91 4.83
N VAL A 65 -11.98 -26.44 4.76
CA VAL A 65 -12.26 -27.85 4.50
C VAL A 65 -12.46 -28.03 2.99
N GLU A 66 -11.41 -28.58 2.37
CA GLU A 66 -11.37 -29.35 1.12
C GLU A 66 -11.95 -28.73 -0.15
N ASP A 67 -11.05 -28.14 -0.95
CA ASP A 67 -11.05 -28.31 -2.42
C ASP A 67 -9.63 -28.23 -3.03
N ILE A 68 -8.58 -28.43 -2.21
CA ILE A 68 -7.17 -28.36 -2.65
C ILE A 68 -6.75 -29.67 -3.34
N VAL A 69 -7.47 -30.76 -3.09
CA VAL A 69 -7.14 -32.10 -3.60
C VAL A 69 -7.79 -32.37 -4.97
N SER A 70 -8.89 -31.68 -5.30
CA SER A 70 -9.72 -31.99 -6.48
C SER A 70 -9.20 -31.46 -7.82
N SER A 71 -8.13 -30.66 -7.84
CA SER A 71 -7.65 -29.98 -9.07
C SER A 71 -6.31 -30.50 -9.62
N LEU A 72 -5.85 -31.66 -9.18
CA LEU A 72 -4.69 -32.35 -9.77
C LEU A 72 -5.19 -33.40 -10.78
N PRO A 73 -4.85 -33.29 -12.08
CA PRO A 73 -5.01 -34.40 -13.02
C PRO A 73 -4.05 -35.55 -12.72
#